data_AF-F9P9Q8-F1
#
_entry.id   AF-F9P9Q8-F1
#
_cell.length_a   1.000
_cell.length_b   1.000
_cell.length_c   1.000
_cell.angle_alpha   90.00
_cell.angle_beta   90.00
_cell.angle_gamma   90.00
#
_symmetry.space_group_name_H-M   'P 1'
#
loop_
_entity.id
_entity.type
_entity.pdbx_description
1 polymer ?
#
loop_
_entity_poly.entity_id
_entity_poly.type
_entity_poly.pdbx_seq_one_letter_code
_entity_poly.pdbx_strand_id
1 'polypeptide(L)'
;MTYSKGNRGVRFMFETTDKDAGKYKYVQFSDHNIAPTKAAHFHIFYGGENQEALFNELENWPTYYPTKLSGQEIAQEMLAH
;
A
#
# COMPACT_ATOMS: atom_id res chain seq x y z
N MET A 1 -11.27 3.13 -4.31
CA MET A 1 -10.85 3.52 -5.67
C MET A 1 -11.47 2.60 -6.70
N THR A 2 -11.90 3.14 -7.84
CA THR A 2 -12.37 2.36 -8.99
C THR A 2 -11.30 2.47 -10.08
N TYR A 3 -10.63 1.37 -10.38
CA TYR A 3 -9.63 1.34 -11.44
C TYR A 3 -10.32 1.38 -12.82
N SER A 4 -9.61 1.84 -13.84
CA SER A 4 -10.11 1.91 -15.23
C SER A 4 -10.64 0.57 -15.76
N LYS A 5 -10.10 -0.55 -15.25
CA LYS A 5 -10.55 -1.91 -15.57
C LYS A 5 -11.81 -2.38 -14.82
N GLY A 6 -12.44 -1.52 -14.03
CA GLY A 6 -13.66 -1.82 -13.25
C GLY A 6 -13.41 -2.47 -11.88
N ASN A 7 -12.18 -2.88 -11.59
CA ASN A 7 -11.82 -3.43 -10.28
C ASN A 7 -11.86 -2.34 -9.20
N ARG A 8 -12.17 -2.74 -7.96
CA ARG A 8 -12.21 -1.85 -6.79
C ARG A 8 -11.05 -2.15 -5.86
N GLY A 9 -10.42 -1.10 -5.33
CA GLY A 9 -9.38 -1.20 -4.31
C GLY A 9 -9.70 -0.34 -3.10
N VAL A 10 -9.34 -0.82 -1.91
CA VAL A 10 -9.38 -0.07 -0.66
C VAL A 10 -7.97 0.41 -0.31
N ARG A 11 -7.87 1.64 0.18
CA ARG A 11 -6.66 2.23 0.75
C ARG A 11 -6.95 2.61 2.19
N PHE A 12 -6.13 2.14 3.13
CA PHE A 12 -6.18 2.55 4.53
C PHE A 12 -5.24 3.74 4.72
N MET A 13 -5.79 4.86 5.16
CA MET A 13 -5.13 6.17 5.12
C MET A 13 -4.64 6.55 6.51
N PHE A 14 -3.41 7.04 6.58
CA PHE A 14 -2.78 7.51 7.79
C PHE A 14 -2.13 8.87 7.52
N GLU A 15 -2.13 9.72 8.54
CA GLU A 15 -1.47 11.01 8.54
C GLU A 15 -0.78 11.18 9.90
N THR A 16 0.47 11.65 9.88
CA THR A 16 1.19 11.98 11.12
C THR A 16 0.90 13.41 11.55
N THR A 17 0.81 13.67 12.85
CA THR A 17 0.74 15.04 13.41
C THR A 17 2.09 15.75 13.46
N ASP A 18 3.17 15.02 13.16
CA ASP A 18 4.50 15.61 13.02
C ASP A 18 4.51 16.63 11.87
N LYS A 19 5.04 17.82 12.15
CA LYS A 19 5.11 18.94 11.19
C LYS A 19 6.33 18.79 10.28
N ASP A 20 7.34 18.05 10.70
CA ASP A 20 8.62 17.91 9.99
C ASP A 20 8.72 16.59 9.20
N ALA A 21 7.62 15.85 9.09
CA ALA A 21 7.55 14.57 8.38
C ALA A 21 7.82 14.66 6.86
N GLY A 22 7.77 15.87 6.28
CA GLY A 22 8.05 16.10 4.87
C GLY A 22 7.23 15.19 3.95
N LYS A 23 7.91 14.40 3.10
CA LYS A 23 7.28 13.45 2.17
C LYS A 23 6.59 12.25 2.82
N TYR A 24 6.72 12.08 4.14
CA TYR A 24 6.08 11.00 4.89
C TYR A 24 4.85 11.49 5.69
N LYS A 25 4.38 12.70 5.41
CA LYS A 25 3.21 13.29 6.08
C LYS A 25 1.97 12.42 5.93
N TYR A 26 1.72 11.94 4.72
CA TYR A 26 0.59 11.10 4.34
C TYR A 26 1.08 9.72 3.94
N VAL A 27 0.41 8.67 4.41
CA VAL A 27 0.70 7.27 4.09
C VAL A 27 -0.59 6.53 3.77
N GLN A 28 -0.57 5.66 2.76
CA GLN A 28 -1.66 4.75 2.46
C GLN A 28 -1.16 3.31 2.35
N PHE A 29 -1.92 2.38 2.92
CA PHE A 29 -1.72 0.95 2.77
C PHE A 29 -2.78 0.33 1.85
N SER A 30 -2.36 -0.63 1.05
CA SER A 30 -3.24 -1.49 0.24
C SER A 30 -2.75 -2.92 0.31
N ASP A 31 -3.54 -3.84 0.85
CA ASP A 31 -3.16 -5.25 1.07
C ASP A 31 -4.19 -6.23 0.49
N HIS A 32 -5.09 -5.71 -0.37
CA HIS A 32 -6.18 -6.44 -1.03
C HIS A 32 -7.30 -6.88 -0.07
N ASN A 33 -7.18 -6.58 1.22
CA ASN A 33 -8.24 -6.79 2.21
C ASN A 33 -9.10 -5.54 2.35
N ILE A 34 -10.33 -5.72 2.85
CA ILE A 34 -11.30 -4.64 3.06
C ILE A 34 -11.86 -4.61 4.49
N ALA A 35 -11.39 -5.51 5.36
CA ALA A 35 -11.82 -5.67 6.74
C ALA A 35 -10.62 -6.06 7.61
N PRO A 36 -10.69 -5.87 8.94
CA PRO A 36 -9.58 -6.18 9.83
C PRO A 36 -9.09 -7.63 9.69
N THR A 37 -7.86 -7.79 9.22
CA THR A 37 -7.15 -9.06 9.10
C THR A 37 -5.64 -8.81 9.10
N LYS A 38 -4.84 -9.87 9.23
CA LYS A 38 -3.39 -9.77 9.08
C LYS A 38 -3.03 -9.82 7.59
N ALA A 39 -2.32 -8.80 7.12
CA ALA A 39 -1.84 -8.75 5.74
C ALA A 39 -0.79 -9.86 5.47
N ALA A 40 -0.92 -10.52 4.32
CA ALA A 40 0.10 -11.44 3.80
C ALA A 40 1.28 -10.65 3.19
N HIS A 41 0.96 -9.62 2.40
CA HIS A 41 1.87 -8.58 1.93
C HIS A 41 1.11 -7.27 1.83
N PHE A 42 1.79 -6.15 1.61
CA PHE A 42 1.13 -4.87 1.35
C PHE A 42 1.90 -3.99 0.37
N HIS A 43 1.15 -3.09 -0.27
CA HIS A 43 1.65 -1.96 -1.02
C HIS A 43 1.54 -0.70 -0.15
N ILE A 44 2.58 0.13 -0.17
CA ILE A 44 2.61 1.39 0.58
C ILE A 44 2.81 2.58 -0.37
N PHE A 45 2.09 3.65 -0.10
CA PHE A 45 2.17 4.93 -0.81
C PHE A 45 2.41 6.01 0.23
N TYR A 46 3.24 7.00 -0.10
CA TYR A 46 3.52 8.09 0.82
C TYR A 46 3.84 9.38 0.07
N GLY A 47 3.52 10.52 0.67
CA GLY A 47 3.74 11.84 0.07
C GLY A 47 3.54 12.98 1.07
N GLY A 48 3.95 14.18 0.65
CA GLY A 48 3.90 15.39 1.48
C GLY A 48 2.74 16.35 1.18
N GLU A 49 1.99 16.13 0.10
CA GLU A 49 0.99 17.09 -0.39
C GLU A 49 -0.37 16.94 0.29
N ASN A 50 -1.05 15.81 0.04
CA ASN A 50 -2.32 15.43 0.64
C ASN A 50 -2.62 13.96 0.30
N GLN A 51 -3.74 13.45 0.83
CA GLN A 51 -4.19 12.09 0.59
C GLN A 51 -4.66 11.86 -0.85
N GLU A 52 -5.30 12.85 -1.46
CA GLU A 52 -5.84 12.77 -2.82
C GLU A 52 -4.72 12.60 -3.86
N ALA A 53 -3.59 13.27 -3.66
CA ALA A 53 -2.40 13.14 -4.49
C ALA A 53 -1.90 11.69 -4.56
N LEU A 54 -2.00 10.94 -3.45
CA LEU A 54 -1.58 9.53 -3.40
C LEU A 54 -2.52 8.57 -4.14
N PHE A 55 -3.77 8.97 -4.41
CA PHE A 55 -4.67 8.17 -5.24
C PHE A 55 -4.33 8.25 -6.73
N ASN A 56 -3.61 9.29 -7.14
CA ASN A 56 -3.14 9.45 -8.51
C ASN A 56 -1.84 8.69 -8.80
N GLU A 57 -1.16 8.17 -7.77
CA GLU A 57 0.01 7.31 -7.91
C GLU A 57 -0.42 5.89 -8.31
N LEU A 58 -0.16 5.57 -9.58
CA LEU A 58 -0.53 4.30 -10.21
C LEU A 58 0.67 3.49 -10.73
N GLU A 59 1.87 4.08 -10.73
CA GLU A 59 3.05 3.49 -11.36
C GLU A 59 4.02 2.92 -10.34
N ASN A 60 4.17 3.57 -9.19
CA ASN A 60 5.07 3.16 -8.12
C ASN A 60 4.31 2.75 -6.86
N TRP A 61 4.35 1.44 -6.58
CA TRP A 61 3.70 0.84 -5.42
C TRP A 61 4.66 -0.11 -4.70
N PRO A 62 5.61 0.43 -3.92
CA PRO A 62 6.55 -0.35 -3.12
C PRO A 62 5.82 -1.47 -2.35
N THR A 63 6.28 -2.70 -2.53
CA THR A 63 5.61 -3.91 -2.03
C THR A 63 6.48 -4.61 -1.00
N TYR A 64 5.89 -4.96 0.14
CA TYR A 64 6.60 -5.53 1.28
C TYR A 64 5.99 -6.86 1.70
N TYR A 65 6.87 -7.83 1.98
CA TYR A 65 6.56 -9.17 2.48
C TYR A 65 7.13 -9.36 3.91
N PRO A 66 6.60 -10.32 4.69
CA PRO A 66 7.13 -10.66 6.01
C PRO A 66 8.59 -11.08 5.94
N THR A 67 9.43 -10.52 6.82
CA THR A 67 10.88 -10.76 6.86
C THR A 67 11.29 -12.20 7.14
N LYS A 68 10.37 -13.03 7.63
CA LYS A 68 10.58 -14.45 7.90
C LYS A 68 10.54 -15.33 6.64
N LEU A 69 10.03 -14.80 5.52
CA LEU A 69 9.94 -15.55 4.27
C LEU A 69 11.29 -15.52 3.54
N SER A 70 11.65 -16.66 2.99
CA SER A 70 12.74 -16.78 2.01
C SER A 70 12.33 -16.16 0.66
N GLY A 71 13.32 -15.88 -0.19
CA GLY A 71 13.06 -15.40 -1.54
C GLY A 71 12.22 -16.37 -2.38
N GLN A 72 12.35 -17.68 -2.14
CA GLN A 72 11.56 -18.69 -2.83
C GLN A 72 10.09 -18.68 -2.39
N GLU A 73 9.84 -18.55 -1.08
CA GLU A 73 8.47 -18.43 -0.55
C GLU A 73 7.80 -17.16 -1.08
N ILE A 74 8.52 -16.03 -1.13
CA ILE A 74 8.02 -14.78 -1.73
C ILE A 74 7.64 -15.00 -3.21
N ALA A 75 8.52 -15.63 -4.00
CA ALA A 75 8.24 -15.91 -5.41
C ALA A 75 7.01 -16.83 -5.58
N GLN A 76 6.84 -17.82 -4.69
CA GLN A 76 5.68 -18.71 -4.71
C GLN A 76 4.39 -17.96 -4.35
N GLU A 77 4.41 -17.10 -3.35
CA GLU A 77 3.26 -16.25 -3.00
C GLU A 77 2.89 -15.33 -4.18
N MET A 78 3.87 -14.69 -4.83
CA MET A 78 3.63 -13.83 -6.00
C MET A 78 2.97 -14.55 -7.17
N LEU A 79 3.26 -15.84 -7.37
CA LEU A 79 2.67 -16.65 -8.44
C LEU A 79 1.27 -17.17 -8.12
N ALA A 80 0.93 -17.27 -6.83
CA ALA A 80 -0.36 -17.78 -6.37
C ALA A 80 -1.42 -16.68 -6.19
N HIS A 81 -1.03 -15.40 -6.33
CA HIS A 81 -1.83 -14.22 -6.01
C HIS A 81 -2.64 -13.67 -7.19
#